data_AF-A0A839G063-F1
#
_entry.id   AF-A0A839G063-F1
#
_cell.length_a   1.000
_cell.length_b   1.000
_cell.length_c   1.000
_cell.angle_alpha   90.00
_cell.angle_beta   90.00
_cell.angle_gamma   90.00
#
_symmetry.space_group_name_H-M   'P 1'
#
loop_
_entity.id
_entity.type
_entity.pdbx_description
1 polymer ?
#
loop_
_entity_poly.entity_id
_entity_poly.type
_entity_poly.pdbx_seq_one_letter_code
_entity_poly.pdbx_strand_id
1 'polypeptide(L)'
;MRNEFSRWLGDNGARDFNMASKAGWFDFCKSGPRPAPPVVTAESYAQLSNEERQDYEKVRAVWNANPPPMRTAQLNHAFDILDQVMASNHRDSNRLRGSAVIDAAPALGKTTIATHYARNFHLDNLEEYGSQTADGSQRIPVAFIPLESSVTLKSLNQKILSF
;
A
#
# COMPACT_ATOMS: atom_id res chain seq x y z
N MET A 1 -26.96 20.20 -4.75
CA MET A 1 -25.96 19.70 -5.73
C MET A 1 -24.66 19.43 -4.98
N ARG A 2 -23.93 18.34 -5.25
CA ARG A 2 -22.59 18.16 -4.66
C ARG A 2 -21.61 19.13 -5.34
N ASN A 3 -20.92 19.96 -4.56
CA ASN A 3 -19.82 20.78 -5.04
C ASN A 3 -18.62 19.90 -5.47
N GLU A 4 -17.65 20.47 -6.18
CA GLU A 4 -16.51 19.73 -6.71
C GLU A 4 -15.64 19.10 -5.61
N PHE A 5 -15.50 19.76 -4.46
CA PHE A 5 -14.70 19.29 -3.32
C PHE A 5 -15.33 18.05 -2.67
N SER A 6 -16.66 18.07 -2.50
CA SER A 6 -17.46 16.95 -2.01
C SER A 6 -17.39 15.74 -2.94
N ARG A 7 -17.41 15.97 -4.27
CA ARG A 7 -17.18 14.91 -5.25
C ARG A 7 -15.77 14.32 -5.13
N TRP A 8 -14.75 15.18 -5.06
CA TRP A 8 -13.37 14.73 -4.89
C TRP A 8 -13.20 13.91 -3.60
N LEU A 9 -13.80 14.34 -2.49
CA LEU A 9 -13.77 13.61 -1.22
C LEU A 9 -14.44 12.23 -1.32
N GLY A 10 -15.56 12.14 -2.03
CA GLY A 10 -16.25 10.86 -2.25
C GLY A 10 -15.40 9.86 -3.03
N ASP A 11 -14.74 10.31 -4.09
CA ASP A 11 -13.96 9.43 -4.97
C ASP A 11 -12.57 9.12 -4.40
N ASN A 12 -12.01 10.09 -3.66
CA ASN A 12 -10.62 10.04 -3.28
C ASN A 12 -10.38 9.91 -1.79
N GLY A 13 -11.35 10.11 -0.88
CA GLY A 13 -11.19 10.23 0.58
C GLY A 13 -10.26 9.25 1.31
N ALA A 14 -10.15 9.34 2.65
CA ALA A 14 -9.31 8.40 3.39
C ALA A 14 -9.76 6.96 3.10
N ARG A 15 -8.82 6.11 2.66
CA ARG A 15 -9.07 4.69 2.37
C ARG A 15 -8.41 3.87 3.45
N ASP A 16 -9.17 3.03 4.11
CA ASP A 16 -8.64 2.04 5.04
C ASP A 16 -8.62 0.68 4.34
N PHE A 17 -7.45 0.06 4.27
CA PHE A 17 -7.27 -1.25 3.67
C PHE A 17 -6.96 -2.24 4.79
N ASN A 18 -7.83 -3.24 4.97
CA ASN A 18 -7.48 -4.39 5.79
C ASN A 18 -6.47 -5.28 5.03
N MET A 19 -5.20 -4.87 5.08
CA MET A 19 -4.09 -5.54 4.39
C MET A 19 -3.87 -6.98 4.87
N ALA A 20 -4.40 -7.36 6.04
CA ALA A 20 -4.35 -8.72 6.57
C ALA A 20 -5.38 -9.67 5.96
N SER A 21 -6.24 -9.18 5.06
CA SER A 21 -7.16 -9.99 4.26
C SER A 21 -6.72 -10.00 2.81
N LYS A 22 -6.94 -11.11 2.10
CA LYS A 22 -6.71 -11.18 0.65
C LYS A 22 -7.38 -10.02 -0.09
N ALA A 23 -8.66 -9.75 0.16
CA ALA A 23 -9.39 -8.69 -0.53
C ALA A 23 -8.76 -7.31 -0.29
N GLY A 24 -8.51 -6.95 0.97
CA GLY A 24 -7.92 -5.65 1.31
C GLY A 24 -6.48 -5.48 0.80
N TRP A 25 -5.68 -6.56 0.75
CA TRP A 25 -4.36 -6.53 0.12
C TRP A 25 -4.44 -6.25 -1.39
N PHE A 26 -5.36 -6.90 -2.11
CA PHE A 26 -5.56 -6.66 -3.54
C PHE A 26 -6.06 -5.23 -3.81
N ASP A 27 -6.97 -4.72 -2.99
CA ASP A 27 -7.46 -3.35 -3.10
C ASP A 27 -6.35 -2.32 -2.86
N PHE A 28 -5.50 -2.57 -1.85
CA PHE A 28 -4.29 -1.77 -1.61
C PHE A 28 -3.34 -1.80 -2.82
N CYS A 29 -3.08 -2.98 -3.41
CA CYS A 29 -2.19 -3.10 -4.56
C CYS A 29 -2.71 -2.36 -5.79
N LYS A 30 -4.03 -2.41 -6.03
CA LYS A 30 -4.69 -1.70 -7.13
C LYS A 30 -4.89 -0.21 -6.85
N SER A 31 -4.69 0.24 -5.62
CA SER A 31 -4.88 1.64 -5.26
C SER A 31 -3.85 2.55 -5.94
N GLY A 32 -4.27 3.29 -6.95
CA GLY A 32 -3.42 4.28 -7.61
C GLY A 32 -3.02 5.42 -6.66
N PRO A 33 -2.01 6.23 -7.03
CA PRO A 33 -1.74 7.48 -6.32
C PRO A 33 -3.01 8.34 -6.31
N ARG A 34 -3.24 9.03 -5.20
CA ARG A 34 -4.33 9.98 -5.07
C ARG A 34 -4.14 11.09 -6.12
N PRO A 35 -5.17 11.45 -6.91
CA PRO A 35 -5.06 12.57 -7.84
C PRO A 35 -4.92 13.89 -7.08
N ALA A 36 -4.21 14.85 -7.67
CA ALA A 36 -4.08 16.18 -7.09
C ALA A 36 -5.48 16.80 -6.86
N PRO A 37 -5.70 17.49 -5.72
CA PRO A 37 -6.96 18.17 -5.47
C PRO A 37 -7.12 19.40 -6.37
N PRO A 38 -8.35 19.91 -6.55
CA PRO A 38 -8.57 21.21 -7.19
C PRO A 38 -7.76 22.31 -6.48
N VAL A 39 -7.10 23.17 -7.24
CA VAL A 39 -6.31 24.30 -6.70
C VAL A 39 -7.19 25.54 -6.72
N VAL A 40 -7.44 26.13 -5.56
CA VAL A 40 -8.27 27.32 -5.40
C VAL A 40 -7.35 28.52 -5.16
N THR A 41 -7.46 29.56 -6.01
CA THR A 41 -6.72 30.82 -5.82
C THR A 41 -7.27 31.59 -4.62
N ALA A 42 -6.51 32.57 -4.10
CA ALA A 42 -6.99 33.42 -3.01
C ALA A 42 -8.30 34.16 -3.37
N GLU A 43 -8.41 34.62 -4.62
CA GLU A 43 -9.60 35.30 -5.15
C GLU A 43 -10.80 34.34 -5.21
N SER A 44 -10.62 33.14 -5.75
CA SER A 44 -11.67 32.13 -5.83
C SER A 44 -12.11 31.64 -4.45
N TYR A 45 -11.18 31.52 -3.51
CA TYR A 45 -11.48 31.10 -2.13
C TYR A 45 -12.38 32.12 -1.40
N ALA A 46 -12.19 33.41 -1.67
CA ALA A 46 -13.04 34.47 -1.13
C ALA A 46 -14.48 34.37 -1.64
N GLN A 47 -14.70 33.83 -2.84
CA GLN A 47 -16.03 33.64 -3.45
C GLN A 47 -16.73 32.34 -3.03
N LEU A 48 -16.02 31.41 -2.40
CA LEU A 48 -16.62 30.15 -1.92
C LEU A 48 -17.63 30.41 -0.79
N SER A 49 -18.73 29.67 -0.83
CA SER A 49 -19.65 29.57 0.30
C SER A 49 -18.98 28.91 1.52
N ASN A 50 -19.56 29.07 2.70
CA ASN A 50 -19.02 28.44 3.92
C ASN A 50 -18.97 26.90 3.81
N GLU A 51 -19.95 26.29 3.16
CA GLU A 51 -19.99 24.83 2.93
C GLU A 51 -18.84 24.39 2.01
N GLU A 52 -18.63 25.10 0.90
CA GLU A 52 -17.54 24.82 -0.03
C GLU A 52 -16.15 25.02 0.60
N ARG A 53 -15.99 26.05 1.46
CA ARG A 53 -14.74 26.25 2.22
C ARG A 53 -14.46 25.08 3.15
N GLN A 54 -15.46 24.58 3.88
CA GLN A 54 -15.28 23.43 4.76
C GLN A 54 -14.91 22.17 3.99
N ASP A 55 -15.56 21.92 2.85
CA ASP A 55 -15.22 20.77 2.02
C ASP A 55 -13.83 20.91 1.39
N TYR A 56 -13.44 22.11 0.96
CA TYR A 56 -12.08 22.38 0.47
C TYR A 56 -11.01 22.18 1.56
N GLU A 57 -11.27 22.60 2.79
CA GLU A 57 -10.37 22.35 3.91
C GLU A 57 -10.21 20.85 4.21
N LYS A 58 -11.30 20.08 4.17
CA LYS A 58 -11.26 18.61 4.28
C LYS A 58 -10.44 18.00 3.15
N VAL A 59 -10.63 18.45 1.90
CA VAL A 59 -9.83 18.00 0.74
C VAL A 59 -8.34 18.22 1.01
N ARG A 60 -7.95 19.42 1.47
CA ARG A 60 -6.56 19.75 1.80
C ARG A 60 -6.01 18.91 2.95
N ALA A 61 -6.79 18.71 4.01
CA ALA A 61 -6.39 17.90 5.15
C ALA A 61 -6.12 16.45 4.71
N VAL A 62 -7.01 15.87 3.92
CA VAL A 62 -6.87 14.51 3.39
C VAL A 62 -5.67 14.40 2.44
N TRP A 63 -5.48 15.38 1.54
CA TRP A 63 -4.33 15.40 0.62
C TRP A 63 -3.00 15.49 1.37
N ASN A 64 -2.88 16.42 2.31
CA ASN A 64 -1.65 16.65 3.05
C ASN A 64 -1.31 15.53 4.04
N ALA A 65 -2.32 14.81 4.57
CA ALA A 65 -2.12 13.66 5.44
C ALA A 65 -1.64 12.41 4.66
N ASN A 66 -1.79 12.38 3.35
CA ASN A 66 -1.48 11.23 2.50
C ASN A 66 -0.54 11.62 1.35
N PRO A 67 0.66 12.14 1.65
CA PRO A 67 1.60 12.53 0.60
C PRO A 67 1.98 11.32 -0.25
N PRO A 68 2.20 11.50 -1.56
CA PRO A 68 2.70 10.43 -2.41
C PRO A 68 4.07 9.94 -1.86
N PRO A 69 4.39 8.64 -2.00
CA PRO A 69 5.66 8.10 -1.54
C PRO A 69 6.83 8.81 -2.22
N MET A 70 7.72 9.41 -1.44
CA MET A 70 8.94 10.01 -1.95
C MET A 70 10.01 8.93 -2.10
N ARG A 71 10.53 8.72 -3.31
CA ARG A 71 11.65 7.82 -3.55
C ARG A 71 12.96 8.44 -3.06
N THR A 72 13.33 8.14 -1.82
CA THR A 72 14.62 8.54 -1.25
C THR A 72 15.71 7.57 -1.68
N ALA A 73 16.98 8.00 -1.60
CA ALA A 73 18.12 7.10 -1.85
C ALA A 73 18.12 5.88 -0.92
N GLN A 74 17.67 6.06 0.33
CA GLN A 74 17.52 4.99 1.32
C GLN A 74 16.45 3.96 0.91
N LEU A 75 15.32 4.42 0.36
CA LEU A 75 14.27 3.54 -0.15
C LEU A 75 14.78 2.68 -1.31
N ASN A 76 15.47 3.31 -2.28
CA ASN A 76 16.03 2.59 -3.42
C ASN A 76 17.06 1.54 -2.96
N HIS A 77 17.95 1.90 -2.04
CA HIS A 77 18.93 0.96 -1.50
C HIS A 77 18.27 -0.25 -0.79
N ALA A 78 17.20 0.00 -0.02
CA ALA A 78 16.45 -1.09 0.61
C ALA A 78 15.79 -2.00 -0.43
N PHE A 79 15.26 -1.43 -1.52
CA PHE A 79 14.66 -2.20 -2.62
C PHE A 79 15.70 -3.07 -3.33
N ASP A 80 16.88 -2.53 -3.63
CA ASP A 80 17.97 -3.28 -4.27
C ASP A 80 18.37 -4.52 -3.45
N ILE A 81 18.43 -4.39 -2.12
CA ILE A 81 18.74 -5.50 -1.21
C ILE A 81 17.61 -6.54 -1.24
N LEU A 82 16.35 -6.10 -1.17
CA LEU A 82 15.19 -6.99 -1.22
C LEU A 82 15.14 -7.74 -2.55
N ASP A 83 15.40 -7.07 -3.67
CA ASP A 83 15.46 -7.69 -4.99
C ASP A 83 16.54 -8.76 -5.07
N GLN A 84 17.73 -8.53 -4.50
CA GLN A 84 18.78 -9.56 -4.45
C GLN A 84 18.34 -10.80 -3.65
N VAL A 85 17.67 -10.59 -2.50
CA VAL A 85 17.14 -11.68 -1.69
C VAL A 85 16.05 -12.44 -2.44
N MET A 86 15.11 -11.74 -3.08
CA MET A 86 14.04 -12.36 -3.86
C MET A 86 14.55 -13.06 -5.11
N ALA A 87 15.55 -12.48 -5.79
CA ALA A 87 16.23 -13.12 -6.92
C ALA A 87 16.87 -14.45 -6.51
N SER A 88 17.43 -14.54 -5.30
CA SER A 88 18.00 -15.79 -4.77
C SER A 88 16.96 -16.92 -4.61
N ASN A 89 15.67 -16.58 -4.56
CA ASN A 89 14.56 -17.53 -4.42
C ASN A 89 14.13 -18.21 -5.73
N HIS A 90 14.66 -17.82 -6.89
CA HIS A 90 14.44 -18.53 -8.18
C HIS A 90 15.08 -19.94 -8.21
N ARG A 91 15.75 -20.35 -7.13
CA ARG A 91 16.33 -21.68 -7.00
C ARG A 91 15.23 -22.75 -6.81
N ASP A 92 15.47 -23.94 -7.36
CA ASP A 92 14.57 -25.08 -7.23
C ASP A 92 14.16 -25.36 -5.76
N SER A 93 12.95 -25.89 -5.59
CA SER A 93 12.19 -26.00 -4.33
C SER A 93 12.94 -26.62 -3.14
N ASN A 94 13.97 -27.43 -3.40
CA ASN A 94 14.74 -28.13 -2.36
C ASN A 94 15.84 -27.28 -1.69
N ARG A 95 15.91 -25.97 -1.95
CA ARG A 95 16.91 -25.07 -1.35
C ARG A 95 16.27 -24.04 -0.42
N LEU A 96 16.97 -23.75 0.69
CA LEU A 96 16.65 -22.68 1.64
C LEU A 96 16.27 -21.41 0.87
N ARG A 97 15.10 -20.87 1.20
CA ARG A 97 14.61 -19.60 0.67
C ARG A 97 15.25 -18.45 1.45
N GLY A 98 15.72 -17.44 0.75
CA GLY A 98 16.21 -16.21 1.33
C GLY A 98 15.10 -15.48 2.10
N SER A 99 15.47 -14.91 3.23
CA SER A 99 14.63 -14.05 4.05
C SER A 99 15.36 -12.73 4.28
N ALA A 100 14.61 -11.63 4.32
CA ALA A 100 15.13 -10.31 4.60
C ALA A 100 14.47 -9.76 5.87
N VAL A 101 15.25 -9.05 6.68
CA VAL A 101 14.78 -8.36 7.89
C VAL A 101 15.07 -6.87 7.72
N ILE A 102 14.04 -6.04 7.85
CA ILE A 102 14.16 -4.58 7.81
C ILE A 102 14.15 -4.06 9.25
N ASP A 103 15.30 -3.63 9.75
CA ASP A 103 15.44 -3.00 11.06
C ASP A 103 15.86 -1.53 10.94
N ALA A 104 15.28 -0.69 11.78
CA ALA A 104 15.47 0.77 11.83
C ALA A 104 14.85 1.31 13.13
N ALA A 105 15.06 2.59 13.46
CA ALA A 105 14.30 3.24 14.54
C ALA A 105 12.78 3.34 14.21
N PRO A 106 11.89 3.42 15.21
CA PRO A 106 10.48 3.73 15.00
C PRO A 106 10.29 4.99 14.13
N ALA A 107 9.17 5.06 13.40
CA ALA A 107 8.82 6.15 12.48
C ALA A 107 9.72 6.34 11.24
N LEU A 108 10.79 5.56 11.04
CA LEU A 108 11.62 5.60 9.82
C LEU A 108 11.01 4.85 8.62
N GLY A 109 9.69 4.63 8.61
CA GLY A 109 8.99 4.10 7.44
C GLY A 109 9.25 2.62 7.13
N LYS A 110 9.68 1.78 8.08
CA LYS A 110 9.90 0.34 7.84
C LYS A 110 8.71 -0.37 7.19
N THR A 111 7.53 -0.18 7.78
CA THR A 111 6.29 -0.74 7.25
C THR A 111 6.02 -0.20 5.86
N THR A 112 6.25 1.10 5.63
CA THR A 112 6.12 1.73 4.32
C THR A 112 7.06 1.09 3.29
N ILE A 113 8.34 0.89 3.60
CA ILE A 113 9.30 0.23 2.71
C ILE A 113 8.81 -1.18 2.35
N ALA A 114 8.45 -1.98 3.37
CA ALA A 114 8.00 -3.36 3.19
C ALA A 114 6.71 -3.44 2.35
N THR A 115 5.70 -2.61 2.65
CA THR A 115 4.41 -2.65 1.96
C THR A 115 4.51 -2.13 0.53
N HIS A 116 5.32 -1.09 0.27
CA HIS A 116 5.55 -0.60 -1.09
C HIS A 116 6.32 -1.60 -1.95
N TYR A 117 7.38 -2.20 -1.40
CA TYR A 117 8.12 -3.24 -2.11
C TYR A 117 7.21 -4.43 -2.43
N ALA A 118 6.51 -4.95 -1.41
CA ALA A 118 5.65 -6.10 -1.56
C ALA A 118 4.48 -5.84 -2.52
N ARG A 119 3.95 -4.62 -2.57
CA ARG A 119 2.96 -4.20 -3.57
C ARG A 119 3.52 -4.31 -4.99
N ASN A 120 4.70 -3.76 -5.25
CA ASN A 120 5.30 -3.82 -6.58
C ASN A 120 5.56 -5.27 -6.99
N PHE A 121 6.22 -6.03 -6.10
CA PHE A 121 6.47 -7.45 -6.31
C PHE A 121 5.17 -8.23 -6.62
N HIS A 122 4.08 -7.94 -5.92
CA HIS A 122 2.79 -8.56 -6.18
C HIS A 122 2.27 -8.25 -7.58
N LEU A 123 2.29 -6.97 -7.99
CA LEU A 123 1.80 -6.55 -9.31
C LEU A 123 2.67 -7.14 -10.44
N ASP A 124 3.99 -7.07 -10.30
CA ASP A 124 4.95 -7.58 -11.30
C ASP A 124 4.76 -9.09 -11.51
N ASN A 125 4.54 -9.85 -10.42
CA ASN A 125 4.26 -11.29 -10.51
C ASN A 125 2.92 -11.60 -11.20
N LEU A 126 1.90 -10.77 -11.00
CA LEU A 126 0.61 -10.97 -11.68
C LEU A 126 0.70 -10.57 -13.16
N GLU A 127 1.52 -9.58 -13.51
CA GLU A 127 1.80 -9.20 -14.89
C GLU A 127 2.58 -10.31 -15.62
N GLU A 128 3.61 -10.86 -14.99
CA GLU A 128 4.48 -11.89 -15.58
C GLU A 128 3.79 -13.26 -15.69
N TYR A 129 3.11 -13.71 -14.63
CA TYR A 129 2.60 -15.08 -14.51
C TYR A 129 1.08 -15.20 -14.56
N GLY A 130 0.38 -14.07 -14.77
CA GLY A 130 -1.08 -14.00 -14.77
C GLY A 130 -1.72 -14.13 -13.39
N SER A 131 -3.03 -13.89 -13.34
CA SER A 131 -3.83 -13.90 -12.10
C SER A 131 -4.22 -15.28 -11.58
N GLN A 132 -3.96 -16.32 -12.37
CA GLN A 132 -4.27 -17.71 -12.04
C GLN A 132 -3.03 -18.60 -12.16
N THR A 133 -3.00 -19.66 -11.36
CA THR A 133 -2.02 -20.73 -11.47
C THR A 133 -2.48 -21.77 -12.51
N ALA A 134 -1.58 -22.68 -12.90
CA ALA A 134 -1.87 -23.68 -13.94
C ALA A 134 -3.02 -24.65 -13.58
N ASP A 135 -3.30 -24.82 -12.28
CA ASP A 135 -4.42 -25.60 -11.73
C ASP A 135 -5.73 -24.79 -11.60
N GLY A 136 -5.74 -23.53 -12.03
CA GLY A 136 -6.92 -22.64 -11.98
C GLY A 136 -7.12 -21.93 -10.64
N SER A 137 -6.23 -22.13 -9.65
CA SER A 137 -6.28 -21.40 -8.39
C SER A 137 -5.90 -19.92 -8.59
N GLN A 138 -6.39 -19.04 -7.71
CA GLN A 138 -6.00 -17.63 -7.73
C GLN A 138 -4.52 -17.49 -7.34
N ARG A 139 -3.73 -16.78 -8.14
CA ARG A 139 -2.34 -16.47 -7.79
C ARG A 139 -2.29 -15.36 -6.74
N ILE A 140 -1.58 -15.61 -5.64
CA ILE A 140 -1.40 -14.67 -4.53
C ILE A 140 0.10 -14.60 -4.19
N PRO A 141 0.87 -13.72 -4.85
CA PRO A 141 2.32 -13.63 -4.62
C PRO A 141 2.74 -13.16 -3.22
N VAL A 142 1.86 -12.42 -2.53
CA VAL A 142 2.15 -11.82 -1.21
C VAL A 142 0.97 -12.02 -0.28
N ALA A 143 1.27 -12.45 0.95
CA ALA A 143 0.36 -12.40 2.09
C ALA A 143 0.95 -11.48 3.17
N PHE A 144 0.21 -10.45 3.56
CA PHE A 144 0.63 -9.53 4.62
C PHE A 144 0.06 -10.00 5.97
N ILE A 145 0.94 -10.44 6.87
CA ILE A 145 0.54 -10.99 8.17
C ILE A 145 1.06 -10.08 9.30
N PRO A 146 0.21 -9.24 9.90
CA PRO A 146 0.63 -8.40 11.02
C PRO A 146 0.84 -9.25 12.28
N LEU A 147 2.02 -9.10 12.89
CA LEU A 147 2.39 -9.79 14.12
C LEU A 147 2.35 -8.83 15.31
N GLU A 148 1.80 -9.31 16.41
CA GLU A 148 1.87 -8.65 17.72
C GLU A 148 3.06 -9.19 18.50
N SER A 149 3.49 -8.47 19.55
CA SER A 149 4.67 -8.82 20.35
C SER A 149 4.63 -10.20 21.03
N SER A 150 3.45 -10.81 21.14
CA SER A 150 3.22 -12.12 21.78
C SER A 150 2.50 -13.14 20.88
N VAL A 151 2.91 -13.23 19.61
CA VAL A 151 2.35 -14.24 18.70
C VAL A 151 2.85 -15.65 19.04
N THR A 152 1.91 -16.58 19.27
CA THR A 152 2.18 -18.02 19.35
C THR A 152 2.25 -18.63 17.95
N LEU A 153 2.90 -19.78 17.79
CA LEU A 153 2.89 -20.50 16.50
C LEU A 153 1.47 -20.85 16.04
N LYS A 154 0.58 -21.19 16.98
CA LYS A 154 -0.84 -21.46 16.69
C LYS A 154 -1.53 -20.22 16.13
N SER A 155 -1.36 -19.06 16.77
CA SER A 155 -2.00 -17.82 16.30
C SER A 155 -1.40 -17.31 14.98
N LEU A 156 -0.10 -17.50 14.74
CA LEU A 156 0.52 -17.26 13.43
C LEU A 156 -0.14 -18.10 12.33
N ASN A 157 -0.23 -19.41 12.54
CA ASN A 157 -0.84 -20.31 11.57
C ASN A 157 -2.32 -19.97 11.31
N GLN A 158 -3.06 -19.58 12.35
CA GLN A 158 -4.43 -19.10 12.19
C GLN A 158 -4.50 -17.83 11.34
N LYS A 159 -3.61 -16.86 11.55
CA LYS A 159 -3.57 -15.63 10.74
C LYS A 159 -3.24 -15.93 9.27
N ILE A 160 -2.33 -16.87 8.99
CA ILE A 160 -2.00 -17.31 7.63
C ILE A 160 -3.21 -17.97 6.95
N LEU A 161 -3.91 -18.87 7.65
CA LEU A 161 -5.07 -19.57 7.10
C LEU A 161 -6.28 -18.65 6.92
N SER A 162 -6.38 -17.56 7.69
CA SER A 162 -7.46 -16.59 7.57
C SER A 162 -7.23 -15.51 6.51
N PHE A 163 -6.03 -15.44 5.93
CA PHE A 163 -5.69 -14.46 4.89
C PHE A 163 -6.46 -14.72 3.60
#